data_AF-A0A7J6NF40-F1
#
_entry.id   AF-A0A7J6NF40-F1
#
_cell.length_a   1.000
_cell.length_b   1.000
_cell.length_c   1.000
_cell.angle_alpha   90.00
_cell.angle_beta   90.00
_cell.angle_gamma   90.00
#
_symmetry.space_group_name_H-M   'P 1'
#
loop_
_entity.id
_entity.type
_entity.pdbx_description
1 polymer ?
#
loop_
_entity_poly.entity_id
_entity_poly.type
_entity_poly.pdbx_seq_one_letter_code
_entity_poly.pdbx_strand_id
1 'polypeptide(L)'
;MEYLDIEAVASSPSQPPSGAAGAGRYCIHWGLHNSGQLSNTVYLASNIPNDAPLRASPDYSCFYLITWSHPCDGSESLLRPELDLTKADFGKVIQEAFKEHDVPLLYFCVASEKHSDSKTHYHAATRSSRRHRWRRIARWLLRHRVAVGFKAFKSYLASYKYCVKEDVAPFLSEGHPPYPSEPLQRELRIVDEKQEAGEGCKIRRLSDIAGWVVSRKLKTEREFLAAASKEKNLKSFILDHRDTPGTMLKRIWGMESAERDLIRASKSRMQILEETADSDVCACNGVTSSAIETILTRNEVPVHSFVRAIRRTLINGRSRNHNLMLAGPSACGKSYLIKHISVLFKAVGLSSGSYPLAILDECKPEIFVLDDFRVYQQQAGFAISDCLCFLEGKTPFVVPLPKTSNRADVLYYDDAPVIATVPGPFNCRHLSQEENRMLNERFAWITLNNPIPIDRRVDLPPCGSCFAKLILSYND
;
A
#
# COMPACT_ATOMS: atom_id res chain seq x y z
N MET A 1 53.38 -8.22 13.74
CA MET A 1 51.98 -7.83 14.02
C MET A 1 51.14 -8.74 13.13
N GLU A 2 50.64 -9.80 13.74
CA GLU A 2 50.13 -11.01 13.10
C GLU A 2 48.77 -10.78 12.42
N TYR A 3 48.64 -11.33 11.22
CA TYR A 3 47.36 -11.56 10.55
C TYR A 3 46.79 -12.89 11.04
N LEU A 4 45.57 -12.88 11.56
CA LEU A 4 44.80 -14.07 11.89
C LEU A 4 43.87 -14.40 10.73
N ASP A 5 44.21 -15.47 10.01
CA ASP A 5 43.31 -16.24 9.16
C ASP A 5 42.31 -17.00 10.03
N ILE A 6 41.02 -16.91 9.72
CA ILE A 6 40.00 -17.81 10.26
C ILE A 6 39.23 -18.41 9.07
N GLU A 7 39.40 -19.72 8.95
CA GLU A 7 38.75 -20.61 7.98
C GLU A 7 37.22 -20.62 8.14
N ALA A 8 36.54 -20.70 6.99
CA ALA A 8 35.10 -20.89 6.90
C ALA A 8 34.73 -22.36 7.13
N VAL A 9 33.96 -22.64 8.19
CA VAL A 9 33.29 -23.94 8.40
C VAL A 9 31.85 -23.84 7.88
N ALA A 10 31.54 -24.66 6.86
CA ALA A 10 30.20 -24.84 6.34
C ALA A 10 29.30 -25.57 7.35
N SER A 11 28.11 -25.03 7.62
CA SER A 11 27.03 -25.74 8.32
C SER A 11 25.68 -25.52 7.63
N SER A 12 24.95 -26.63 7.50
CA SER A 12 23.70 -26.81 6.76
C SER A 12 22.51 -26.01 7.30
N PRO A 13 21.48 -25.71 6.48
CA PRO A 13 20.37 -24.86 6.88
C PRO A 13 19.31 -25.61 7.73
N SER A 14 19.01 -25.07 8.92
CA SER A 14 17.85 -25.43 9.74
C SER A 14 16.59 -24.65 9.30
N GLN A 15 15.46 -25.35 9.25
CA GLN A 15 14.15 -24.83 8.84
C GLN A 15 13.59 -23.78 9.84
N PRO A 16 12.80 -22.79 9.38
CA PRO A 16 12.10 -21.87 10.28
C PRO A 16 10.76 -22.45 10.80
N PRO A 17 10.34 -22.07 12.02
CA PRO A 17 9.08 -22.53 12.61
C PRO A 17 7.88 -21.73 12.07
N SER A 18 6.77 -22.43 11.89
CA SER A 18 5.47 -21.91 11.46
C SER A 18 4.64 -21.42 12.65
N GLY A 19 4.00 -20.25 12.53
CA GLY A 19 2.99 -19.82 13.49
C GLY A 19 2.49 -18.38 13.31
N ALA A 20 1.25 -18.24 12.83
CA ALA A 20 0.21 -17.27 13.25
C ALA A 20 -0.74 -16.94 12.08
N ALA A 21 -1.93 -17.55 12.05
CA ALA A 21 -2.99 -17.23 11.10
C ALA A 21 -4.15 -16.53 11.80
N GLY A 22 -4.37 -15.26 11.47
CA GLY A 22 -5.52 -14.46 11.91
C GLY A 22 -6.78 -14.70 11.05
N ALA A 23 -7.95 -14.50 11.65
CA ALA A 23 -9.27 -14.75 11.07
C ALA A 23 -9.68 -13.72 10.01
N GLY A 24 -10.19 -14.20 8.87
CA GLY A 24 -10.85 -13.41 7.83
C GLY A 24 -12.26 -13.93 7.53
N ARG A 25 -13.16 -13.03 7.10
CA ARG A 25 -14.47 -13.36 6.50
C ARG A 25 -14.24 -13.67 5.01
N TYR A 26 -14.99 -14.62 4.43
CA TYR A 26 -14.89 -14.96 3.00
C TYR A 26 -16.27 -14.99 2.32
N CYS A 27 -16.35 -14.41 1.12
CA CYS A 27 -17.36 -14.70 0.09
C CYS A 27 -16.77 -15.71 -0.90
N ILE A 28 -17.63 -16.55 -1.51
CA ILE A 28 -17.22 -17.57 -2.50
C ILE A 28 -17.41 -16.98 -3.90
N HIS A 29 -16.37 -16.98 -4.73
CA HIS A 29 -16.43 -16.75 -6.18
C HIS A 29 -16.14 -18.05 -6.94
N TRP A 30 -16.83 -18.26 -8.07
CA TRP A 30 -16.64 -19.39 -9.00
C TRP A 30 -16.26 -18.85 -10.38
N GLY A 31 -15.41 -19.57 -11.12
CA GLY A 31 -15.06 -19.26 -12.51
C GLY A 31 -14.83 -20.54 -13.32
N LEU A 32 -15.22 -20.53 -14.60
CA LEU A 32 -15.10 -21.63 -15.57
C LEU A 32 -13.72 -21.65 -16.25
N HIS A 33 -13.22 -22.86 -16.52
CA HIS A 33 -12.14 -23.11 -17.49
C HIS A 33 -12.69 -23.79 -18.74
N ASN A 34 -12.22 -23.33 -19.90
CA ASN A 34 -12.58 -23.80 -21.24
C ASN A 34 -12.10 -25.23 -21.52
N SER A 35 -12.87 -26.23 -21.12
CA SER A 35 -12.85 -27.56 -21.75
C SER A 35 -14.04 -28.35 -21.21
N GLY A 36 -15.04 -28.62 -22.05
CA GLY A 36 -16.29 -29.31 -21.69
C GLY A 36 -16.12 -30.78 -21.28
N GLN A 37 -15.39 -31.04 -20.20
CA GLN A 37 -15.28 -32.33 -19.53
C GLN A 37 -15.46 -32.13 -18.01
N LEU A 38 -16.37 -32.91 -17.41
CA LEU A 38 -16.59 -32.95 -15.97
C LEU A 38 -15.37 -33.56 -15.27
N SER A 39 -14.50 -32.73 -14.71
CA SER A 39 -13.50 -33.14 -13.73
C SER A 39 -13.96 -32.74 -12.32
N ASN A 40 -13.99 -33.70 -11.40
CA ASN A 40 -14.27 -33.46 -9.99
C ASN A 40 -13.04 -32.81 -9.33
N THR A 41 -12.84 -31.51 -9.53
CA THR A 41 -11.76 -30.77 -8.86
C THR A 41 -12.35 -29.70 -7.94
N VAL A 42 -12.46 -30.04 -6.66
CA VAL A 42 -12.86 -29.09 -5.60
C VAL A 42 -11.65 -28.26 -5.21
N TYR A 43 -11.58 -27.00 -5.63
CA TYR A 43 -10.66 -26.03 -5.06
C TYR A 43 -11.18 -25.60 -3.69
N LEU A 44 -10.45 -25.96 -2.62
CA LEU A 44 -10.67 -25.41 -1.29
C LEU A 44 -9.55 -24.45 -0.96
N ALA A 45 -9.89 -23.16 -0.85
CA ALA A 45 -9.06 -22.22 -0.11
C ALA A 45 -9.15 -22.57 1.39
N SER A 46 -8.21 -23.39 1.85
CA SER A 46 -7.98 -23.68 3.26
C SER A 46 -7.26 -22.50 3.91
N ASN A 47 -7.89 -21.85 4.90
CA ASN A 47 -7.20 -21.09 5.94
C ASN A 47 -8.01 -21.09 7.24
N ILE A 48 -8.21 -22.29 7.80
CA ILE A 48 -8.37 -22.53 9.24
C ILE A 48 -7.19 -23.45 9.61
N PRO A 49 -6.39 -23.16 10.66
CA PRO A 49 -5.32 -24.06 11.07
C PRO A 49 -5.91 -25.41 11.47
N ASN A 50 -5.28 -26.49 10.98
CA ASN A 50 -5.68 -27.86 11.23
C ASN A 50 -5.33 -28.37 12.64
N ASP A 51 -4.55 -27.64 13.43
CA ASP A 51 -3.99 -28.16 14.68
C ASP A 51 -4.03 -27.15 15.84
N ALA A 52 -4.94 -27.37 16.79
CA ALA A 52 -4.75 -27.06 18.21
C ALA A 52 -5.82 -27.80 19.04
N PRO A 53 -5.45 -28.69 19.98
CA PRO A 53 -6.37 -29.17 20.99
C PRO A 53 -6.65 -28.02 21.97
N LEU A 54 -7.76 -27.31 21.76
CA LEU A 54 -8.27 -26.34 22.73
C LEU A 54 -8.64 -27.08 24.02
N ARG A 55 -7.92 -26.75 25.11
CA ARG A 55 -8.01 -27.32 26.46
C ARG A 55 -9.44 -27.66 26.89
N ALA A 56 -9.56 -28.80 27.56
CA ALA A 56 -10.79 -29.39 28.09
C ALA A 56 -11.54 -28.42 29.01
N SER A 57 -12.79 -28.13 28.63
CA SER A 57 -13.83 -27.53 29.49
C SER A 57 -15.06 -28.43 29.38
N PRO A 58 -15.87 -28.62 30.45
CA PRO A 58 -16.84 -29.72 30.56
C PRO A 58 -18.05 -29.63 29.62
N ASP A 59 -18.33 -28.46 29.03
CA ASP A 59 -19.46 -28.28 28.11
C ASP A 59 -19.03 -28.40 26.64
N TYR A 60 -18.91 -29.63 26.14
CA TYR A 60 -18.45 -29.96 24.78
C TYR A 60 -19.47 -29.70 23.65
N SER A 61 -20.34 -28.69 23.78
CA SER A 61 -21.31 -28.37 22.72
C SER A 61 -20.73 -27.47 21.61
N CYS A 62 -21.20 -27.65 20.38
CA CYS A 62 -20.90 -26.75 19.24
C CYS A 62 -22.16 -25.99 18.83
N PHE A 63 -21.97 -24.74 18.40
CA PHE A 63 -23.03 -23.85 17.96
C PHE A 63 -22.76 -23.37 16.53
N TYR A 64 -23.63 -23.73 15.61
CA TYR A 64 -23.53 -23.29 14.22
C TYR A 64 -24.83 -22.63 13.78
N LEU A 65 -24.67 -21.56 13.01
CA LEU A 65 -25.69 -21.02 12.14
C LEU A 65 -25.48 -21.59 10.74
N ILE A 66 -26.51 -22.25 10.22
CA ILE A 66 -26.55 -22.85 8.89
C ILE A 66 -27.50 -22.02 8.04
N THR A 67 -27.08 -21.57 6.87
CA THR A 67 -27.87 -20.68 6.02
C THR A 67 -28.08 -21.31 4.65
N TRP A 68 -29.34 -21.37 4.22
CA TRP A 68 -29.74 -21.74 2.86
C TRP A 68 -30.42 -20.54 2.18
N SER A 69 -30.08 -20.32 0.90
CA SER A 69 -30.68 -19.28 0.07
C SER A 69 -31.12 -19.86 -1.26
N HIS A 70 -32.24 -19.35 -1.80
CA HIS A 70 -32.61 -19.64 -3.18
C HIS A 70 -31.50 -19.20 -4.16
N PRO A 71 -31.39 -19.84 -5.33
CA PRO A 71 -30.51 -19.37 -6.39
C PRO A 71 -30.85 -17.91 -6.76
N CYS A 72 -29.84 -17.04 -6.74
CA CYS A 72 -29.96 -15.68 -7.25
C CYS A 72 -29.95 -15.74 -8.78
N ASP A 73 -30.89 -15.05 -9.44
CA ASP A 73 -30.86 -14.88 -10.89
C ASP A 73 -29.65 -14.01 -11.23
N GLY A 74 -28.58 -14.63 -11.73
CA GLY A 74 -27.39 -13.90 -12.16
C GLY A 74 -26.04 -14.54 -11.83
N SER A 75 -25.97 -15.60 -11.02
CA SER A 75 -24.74 -16.40 -10.85
C SER A 75 -24.99 -17.83 -11.30
N GLU A 76 -24.47 -18.20 -12.48
CA GLU A 76 -24.43 -19.54 -13.08
C GLU A 76 -25.36 -20.58 -12.43
N SER A 77 -26.62 -20.57 -12.86
CA SER A 77 -27.73 -21.40 -12.39
C SER A 77 -27.68 -22.86 -12.87
N LEU A 78 -26.57 -23.33 -13.45
CA LEU A 78 -26.57 -24.62 -14.17
C LEU A 78 -26.47 -25.89 -13.31
N LEU A 79 -26.47 -25.80 -11.97
CA LEU A 79 -26.37 -27.01 -11.11
C LEU A 79 -27.24 -27.00 -9.83
N ARG A 80 -28.13 -26.03 -9.63
CA ARG A 80 -29.01 -26.02 -8.44
C ARG A 80 -30.44 -26.36 -8.86
N PRO A 81 -30.92 -27.60 -8.66
CA PRO A 81 -32.33 -27.89 -8.90
C PRO A 81 -33.20 -27.01 -7.99
N GLU A 82 -34.29 -26.48 -8.54
CA GLU A 82 -35.34 -25.82 -7.76
C GLU A 82 -35.85 -26.80 -6.70
N LEU A 83 -35.41 -26.60 -5.47
CA LEU A 83 -35.98 -27.25 -4.31
C LEU A 83 -36.84 -26.21 -3.62
N ASP A 84 -38.15 -26.39 -3.72
CA ASP A 84 -39.13 -25.65 -2.94
C ASP A 84 -39.16 -26.23 -1.52
N LEU A 85 -38.17 -25.83 -0.71
CA LEU A 85 -38.08 -26.25 0.68
C LEU A 85 -38.94 -25.31 1.54
N THR A 86 -39.78 -25.89 2.39
CA THR A 86 -40.35 -25.12 3.50
C THR A 86 -39.32 -25.00 4.63
N LYS A 87 -39.54 -24.05 5.54
CA LYS A 87 -38.78 -23.91 6.78
C LYS A 87 -38.71 -25.22 7.60
N ALA A 88 -39.80 -25.97 7.62
CA ALA A 88 -39.88 -27.26 8.30
C ALA A 88 -39.07 -28.33 7.57
N ASP A 89 -39.11 -28.37 6.23
CA ASP A 89 -38.34 -29.32 5.43
C ASP A 89 -36.84 -29.06 5.57
N PHE A 90 -36.41 -27.80 5.57
CA PHE A 90 -35.02 -27.45 5.83
C PHE A 90 -34.57 -27.91 7.22
N GLY A 91 -35.43 -27.76 8.24
CA GLY A 91 -35.18 -28.29 9.58
C GLY A 91 -35.02 -29.80 9.63
N LYS A 92 -35.91 -30.54 8.96
CA LYS A 92 -35.85 -32.02 8.87
C LYS A 92 -34.58 -32.50 8.18
N VAL A 93 -34.22 -31.89 7.04
CA VAL A 93 -33.02 -32.25 6.28
C VAL A 93 -31.74 -31.98 7.08
N ILE A 94 -31.70 -30.88 7.86
CA ILE A 94 -30.60 -30.64 8.81
C ILE A 94 -30.55 -31.73 9.88
N GLN A 95 -31.69 -32.09 10.47
CA GLN A 95 -31.75 -33.12 11.50
C GLN A 95 -31.23 -34.48 10.98
N GLU A 96 -31.64 -34.87 9.77
CA GLU A 96 -31.16 -36.07 9.09
C GLU A 96 -29.65 -36.03 8.81
N ALA A 97 -29.14 -34.90 8.33
CA ALA A 97 -27.71 -34.73 8.05
C ALA A 97 -26.83 -34.92 9.29
N PHE A 98 -27.31 -34.45 10.44
CA PHE A 98 -26.64 -34.61 11.72
C PHE A 98 -26.76 -36.04 12.25
N LYS A 99 -27.93 -36.68 12.10
CA LYS A 99 -28.17 -38.07 12.47
C LYS A 99 -27.28 -39.05 11.69
N GLU A 100 -27.17 -38.88 10.38
CA GLU A 100 -26.31 -39.71 9.51
C GLU A 100 -24.83 -39.67 9.92
N HIS A 101 -24.39 -38.56 10.51
CA HIS A 101 -23.02 -38.37 10.96
C HIS A 101 -22.82 -38.60 12.45
N ASP A 102 -23.80 -39.23 13.12
CA ASP A 102 -23.75 -39.55 14.54
C ASP A 102 -23.48 -38.29 15.40
N VAL A 103 -23.98 -37.12 14.99
CA VAL A 103 -23.84 -35.87 15.75
C VAL A 103 -25.18 -35.56 16.41
N PRO A 104 -25.38 -35.87 17.70
CA PRO A 104 -26.65 -35.60 18.34
C PRO A 104 -26.90 -34.09 18.41
N LEU A 105 -27.96 -33.64 17.74
CA LEU A 105 -28.52 -32.31 17.94
C LEU A 105 -29.31 -32.33 19.23
N LEU A 106 -28.93 -31.47 20.18
CA LEU A 106 -29.68 -31.29 21.43
C LEU A 106 -30.96 -30.51 21.15
N TYR A 107 -30.85 -29.45 20.36
CA TYR A 107 -31.99 -28.68 19.86
C TYR A 107 -31.55 -27.76 18.71
N PHE A 108 -32.51 -27.34 17.89
CA PHE A 108 -32.30 -26.39 16.80
C PHE A 108 -33.53 -25.51 16.58
N CYS A 109 -33.31 -24.40 15.87
CA CYS A 109 -34.34 -23.45 15.48
C CYS A 109 -34.09 -23.04 14.04
N VAL A 110 -35.12 -23.08 13.20
CA VAL A 110 -35.08 -22.57 11.82
C VAL A 110 -35.98 -21.35 11.70
N ALA A 111 -35.46 -20.30 11.09
CA ALA A 111 -36.18 -19.04 10.87
C ALA A 111 -36.06 -18.60 9.40
N SER A 112 -37.09 -17.92 8.91
CA SER A 112 -37.09 -17.29 7.58
C SER A 112 -36.67 -15.81 7.66
N GLU A 113 -35.76 -15.41 6.79
CA GLU A 113 -35.35 -14.01 6.57
C GLU A 113 -35.79 -13.58 5.17
N LYS A 114 -36.50 -12.46 5.06
CA LYS A 114 -36.90 -11.91 3.75
C LYS A 114 -35.83 -10.92 3.29
N HIS A 115 -35.15 -11.24 2.19
CA HIS A 115 -34.19 -10.30 1.60
C HIS A 115 -34.90 -9.23 0.76
N SER A 116 -34.18 -8.13 0.50
CA SER A 116 -34.65 -6.97 -0.28
C SER A 116 -35.07 -7.32 -1.71
N ASP A 117 -34.64 -8.48 -2.23
CA ASP A 117 -35.00 -9.02 -3.54
C ASP A 117 -36.26 -9.89 -3.52
N SER A 118 -37.02 -9.87 -2.42
CA SER A 118 -38.22 -10.69 -2.17
C SER A 118 -37.96 -12.20 -2.07
N LYS A 119 -36.71 -12.65 -2.03
CA LYS A 119 -36.36 -14.07 -1.82
C LYS A 119 -36.27 -14.40 -0.33
N THR A 120 -36.67 -15.62 0.02
CA THR A 120 -36.66 -16.10 1.40
C THR A 120 -35.39 -16.90 1.65
N HIS A 121 -34.63 -16.53 2.68
CA HIS A 121 -33.52 -17.31 3.19
C HIS A 121 -33.97 -18.08 4.44
N TYR A 122 -33.44 -19.29 4.62
CA TYR A 122 -33.63 -20.03 5.86
C TYR A 122 -32.32 -20.07 6.64
N HIS A 123 -32.39 -19.62 7.89
CA HIS A 123 -31.32 -19.74 8.86
C HIS A 123 -31.69 -20.83 9.85
N ALA A 124 -30.72 -21.66 10.25
CA ALA A 124 -30.88 -22.67 11.27
C ALA A 124 -29.79 -22.53 12.34
N ALA A 125 -30.20 -22.19 13.56
CA ALA A 125 -29.34 -22.23 14.74
C ALA A 125 -29.34 -23.64 15.32
N THR A 126 -28.17 -24.23 15.52
CA THR A 126 -28.02 -25.62 15.99
C THR A 126 -27.15 -25.69 17.24
N ARG A 127 -27.53 -26.52 18.20
CA ARG A 127 -26.67 -26.97 19.30
C ARG A 127 -26.46 -28.47 19.21
N SER A 128 -25.21 -28.91 19.08
CA SER A 128 -24.85 -30.34 19.17
C SER A 128 -24.27 -30.69 20.53
N SER A 129 -24.43 -31.95 20.95
CA SER A 129 -23.90 -32.46 22.23
C SER A 129 -22.37 -32.60 22.24
N ARG A 130 -21.76 -32.74 21.05
CA ARG A 130 -20.32 -32.91 20.86
C ARG A 130 -19.74 -32.02 19.77
N ARG A 131 -18.43 -31.79 19.83
CA ARG A 131 -17.67 -31.12 18.77
C ARG A 131 -17.62 -31.97 17.51
N HIS A 132 -17.82 -31.34 16.35
CA HIS A 132 -17.79 -32.03 15.07
C HIS A 132 -17.29 -31.10 13.95
N ARG A 133 -16.80 -31.71 12.87
CA ARG A 133 -16.38 -31.00 11.65
C ARG A 133 -17.58 -30.79 10.73
N TRP A 134 -18.02 -29.53 10.60
CA TRP A 134 -19.18 -29.16 9.77
C TRP A 134 -19.07 -29.60 8.30
N ARG A 135 -17.84 -29.75 7.77
CA ARG A 135 -17.58 -30.10 6.37
C ARG A 135 -18.11 -31.48 5.93
N ARG A 136 -18.36 -32.41 6.86
CA ARG A 136 -19.02 -33.69 6.54
C ARG A 136 -20.50 -33.47 6.29
N ILE A 137 -21.15 -32.76 7.21
CA ILE A 137 -22.57 -32.36 7.15
C ILE A 137 -22.85 -31.53 5.90
N ALA A 138 -22.03 -30.52 5.61
CA ALA A 138 -22.19 -29.68 4.40
C ALA A 138 -22.14 -30.50 3.10
N ARG A 139 -21.24 -31.50 3.03
CA ARG A 139 -21.14 -32.38 1.86
C ARG A 139 -22.36 -33.32 1.74
N TRP A 140 -22.89 -33.79 2.86
CA TRP A 140 -24.11 -34.59 2.86
C TRP A 140 -25.31 -33.78 2.37
N LEU A 141 -25.49 -32.56 2.90
CA LEU A 141 -26.56 -31.65 2.48
C LEU A 141 -26.48 -31.34 0.98
N LEU A 142 -25.27 -31.10 0.47
CA LEU A 142 -25.06 -30.86 -0.95
C LEU A 142 -25.44 -32.05 -1.84
N ARG A 143 -25.16 -33.30 -1.42
CA ARG A 143 -25.63 -34.51 -2.14
C ARG A 143 -27.16 -34.61 -2.17
N HIS A 144 -27.81 -34.05 -1.16
CA HIS A 144 -29.27 -33.92 -1.08
C HIS A 144 -29.77 -32.61 -1.69
N ARG A 145 -28.95 -31.96 -2.53
CA ARG A 145 -29.27 -30.73 -3.28
C ARG A 145 -29.55 -29.51 -2.40
N VAL A 146 -29.13 -29.53 -1.14
CA VAL A 146 -29.25 -28.40 -0.19
C VAL A 146 -27.88 -27.75 0.01
N ALA A 147 -27.61 -26.66 -0.71
CA ALA A 147 -26.37 -25.90 -0.58
C ALA A 147 -26.46 -24.91 0.59
N VAL A 148 -25.55 -25.03 1.57
CA VAL A 148 -25.59 -24.21 2.79
C VAL A 148 -24.26 -23.55 3.13
N GLY A 149 -24.34 -22.39 3.78
CA GLY A 149 -23.22 -21.75 4.48
C GLY A 149 -23.22 -22.09 5.98
N PHE A 150 -22.03 -22.24 6.58
CA PHE A 150 -21.87 -22.46 8.02
C PHE A 150 -21.13 -21.28 8.67
N LYS A 151 -21.60 -20.85 9.84
CA LYS A 151 -20.93 -19.85 10.69
C LYS A 151 -20.94 -20.30 12.15
N ALA A 152 -19.78 -20.35 12.78
CA ALA A 152 -19.66 -20.70 14.20
C ALA A 152 -20.05 -19.52 15.11
N PHE A 153 -20.70 -19.82 16.24
CA PHE A 153 -21.07 -18.84 17.26
C PHE A 153 -20.49 -19.21 18.62
N LYS A 154 -20.34 -18.20 19.51
CA LYS A 154 -19.84 -18.40 20.88
C LYS A 154 -20.84 -19.13 21.79
N SER A 155 -22.13 -18.99 21.51
CA SER A 155 -23.21 -19.62 22.26
C SER A 155 -24.42 -19.87 21.36
N TYR A 156 -25.26 -20.85 21.73
CA TYR A 156 -26.52 -21.08 21.01
C TYR A 156 -27.44 -19.86 21.04
N LEU A 157 -27.50 -19.16 22.17
CA LEU A 157 -28.35 -17.98 22.32
C LEU A 157 -27.98 -16.90 21.29
N ALA A 158 -26.67 -16.71 21.02
CA ALA A 158 -26.23 -15.75 20.03
C ALA A 158 -26.63 -16.16 18.60
N SER A 159 -26.51 -17.45 18.25
CA SER A 159 -26.98 -17.94 16.94
C SER A 159 -28.51 -17.92 16.83
N TYR A 160 -29.23 -18.22 17.91
CA TYR A 160 -30.68 -18.19 17.97
C TYR A 160 -31.21 -16.77 17.77
N LYS A 161 -30.66 -15.77 18.50
CA LYS A 161 -31.00 -14.35 18.34
C LYS A 161 -30.78 -13.86 16.90
N TYR A 162 -29.71 -14.30 16.25
CA TYR A 162 -29.45 -13.97 14.86
C TYR A 162 -30.45 -14.63 13.93
N CYS A 163 -30.81 -15.88 14.20
CA CYS A 163 -31.75 -16.67 13.41
C CYS A 163 -33.16 -16.04 13.43
N VAL A 164 -33.71 -15.75 14.62
CA VAL A 164 -35.12 -15.36 14.79
C VAL A 164 -35.40 -13.85 14.66
N LYS A 165 -34.42 -13.04 14.24
CA LYS A 165 -34.51 -11.56 14.27
C LYS A 165 -35.72 -10.98 13.52
N GLU A 166 -36.21 -11.68 12.50
CA GLU A 166 -37.25 -11.22 11.57
C GLU A 166 -38.39 -12.23 11.41
N ASP A 167 -38.30 -13.40 12.04
CA ASP A 167 -39.30 -14.47 11.94
C ASP A 167 -40.14 -14.52 13.22
N VAL A 168 -41.44 -14.22 13.08
CA VAL A 168 -42.41 -14.20 14.18
C VAL A 168 -42.78 -15.62 14.64
N ALA A 169 -42.57 -16.64 13.81
CA ALA A 169 -42.97 -18.02 14.09
C ALA A 169 -41.89 -19.02 13.67
N PRO A 170 -40.69 -19.02 14.28
CA PRO A 170 -39.61 -19.93 13.91
C PRO A 170 -40.01 -21.41 14.15
N PHE A 171 -39.47 -22.30 13.32
CA PHE A 171 -39.63 -23.75 13.49
C PHE A 171 -38.63 -24.26 14.52
N LEU A 172 -39.12 -24.80 15.63
CA LEU A 172 -38.30 -25.28 16.74
C LEU A 172 -38.25 -26.81 16.76
N SER A 173 -37.11 -27.37 17.15
CA SER A 173 -37.00 -28.80 17.42
C SER A 173 -37.80 -29.21 18.66
N GLU A 174 -38.18 -30.48 18.73
CA GLU A 174 -38.75 -31.06 19.94
C GLU A 174 -37.80 -30.86 21.14
N GLY A 175 -38.34 -30.47 22.30
CA GLY A 175 -37.54 -30.20 23.50
C GLY A 175 -36.70 -28.91 23.47
N HIS A 176 -36.90 -28.02 22.49
CA HIS A 176 -36.22 -26.73 22.47
C HIS A 176 -36.55 -25.90 23.73
N PRO A 177 -35.55 -25.33 24.43
CA PRO A 177 -35.80 -24.58 25.65
C PRO A 177 -36.68 -23.34 25.39
N PRO A 178 -37.59 -22.98 26.31
CA PRO A 178 -38.35 -21.74 26.20
C PRO A 178 -37.39 -20.55 26.38
N TYR A 179 -37.20 -19.76 25.33
CA TYR A 179 -36.53 -18.46 25.43
C TYR A 179 -37.59 -17.35 25.57
N PRO A 180 -37.36 -16.33 26.41
CA PRO A 180 -38.36 -15.32 26.70
C PRO A 180 -38.72 -14.50 25.44
N SER A 181 -39.99 -14.17 25.31
CA SER A 181 -40.58 -13.34 24.24
C SER A 181 -40.05 -11.89 24.28
N GLU A 182 -40.44 -11.09 23.28
CA GLU A 182 -39.84 -9.82 22.84
C GLU A 182 -39.45 -8.73 23.87
N PRO A 183 -40.03 -8.55 25.08
CA PRO A 183 -39.71 -7.37 25.89
C PRO A 183 -38.25 -7.29 26.36
N LEU A 184 -37.60 -8.43 26.62
CA LEU A 184 -36.20 -8.46 27.11
C LEU A 184 -35.15 -8.26 25.99
N GLN A 185 -35.54 -8.33 24.72
CA GLN A 185 -34.61 -8.21 23.60
C GLN A 185 -34.10 -6.76 23.42
N ARG A 186 -34.93 -5.76 23.77
CA ARG A 186 -34.52 -4.34 23.80
C ARG A 186 -33.54 -4.04 24.94
N GLU A 187 -33.81 -4.54 26.13
CA GLU A 187 -32.92 -4.30 27.29
C GLU A 187 -31.56 -4.97 27.13
N LEU A 188 -31.49 -6.16 26.54
CA LEU A 188 -30.22 -6.83 26.27
C LEU A 188 -29.44 -6.20 25.10
N ARG A 189 -30.10 -5.60 24.10
CA ARG A 189 -29.42 -4.75 23.09
C ARG A 189 -28.76 -3.55 23.75
N ILE A 190 -29.45 -2.91 24.69
CA ILE A 190 -28.90 -1.77 25.45
C ILE A 190 -27.71 -2.20 26.30
N VAL A 191 -27.69 -3.43 26.84
CA VAL A 191 -26.55 -3.95 27.61
C VAL A 191 -25.37 -4.34 26.70
N ASP A 192 -25.61 -4.95 25.53
CA ASP A 192 -24.55 -5.24 24.55
C ASP A 192 -23.98 -3.95 23.95
N GLU A 193 -24.81 -2.95 23.62
CA GLU A 193 -24.37 -1.61 23.17
C GLU A 193 -23.64 -0.85 24.29
N LYS A 194 -24.05 -1.00 25.56
CA LYS A 194 -23.33 -0.43 26.71
C LYS A 194 -22.03 -1.18 27.04
N GLN A 195 -21.91 -2.48 26.77
CA GLN A 195 -20.64 -3.20 26.85
C GLN A 195 -19.71 -2.86 25.68
N GLU A 196 -20.24 -2.61 24.49
CA GLU A 196 -19.47 -2.08 23.36
C GLU A 196 -19.04 -0.62 23.57
N ALA A 197 -19.82 0.18 24.29
CA ALA A 197 -19.45 1.54 24.69
C ALA A 197 -18.58 1.61 25.96
N GLY A 198 -18.52 0.52 26.76
CA GLY A 198 -17.93 0.51 28.10
C GLY A 198 -16.47 0.04 28.21
N GLU A 199 -15.90 -0.58 27.17
CA GLU A 199 -14.45 -0.86 27.11
C GLU A 199 -13.75 0.23 26.31
N GLY A 200 -13.14 1.19 27.02
CA GLY A 200 -12.47 2.37 26.47
C GLY A 200 -11.82 2.18 25.10
N CYS A 201 -12.46 2.73 24.08
CA CYS A 201 -12.02 2.89 22.69
C CYS A 201 -10.77 2.06 22.31
N LYS A 202 -10.92 0.73 22.25
CA LYS A 202 -9.90 -0.12 21.63
C LYS A 202 -9.84 0.25 20.16
N ILE A 203 -8.69 0.73 19.71
CA ILE A 203 -8.40 1.00 18.30
C ILE A 203 -8.52 -0.33 17.56
N ARG A 204 -9.42 -0.42 16.58
CA ARG A 204 -9.71 -1.68 15.86
C ARG A 204 -9.32 -1.59 14.40
N ARG A 205 -9.24 -0.39 13.83
CA ARG A 205 -9.03 -0.17 12.40
C ARG A 205 -7.94 0.89 12.17
N LEU A 206 -7.31 0.80 10.99
CA LEU A 206 -6.36 1.81 10.52
C LEU A 206 -6.99 3.21 10.45
N SER A 207 -8.28 3.30 10.12
CA SER A 207 -9.05 4.55 10.11
C SER A 207 -9.06 5.27 11.46
N ASP A 208 -9.02 4.51 12.56
CA ASP A 208 -9.14 5.05 13.91
C ASP A 208 -7.84 5.76 14.33
N ILE A 209 -6.71 5.41 13.72
CA ILE A 209 -5.41 6.06 13.98
C ILE A 209 -5.01 7.08 12.91
N ALA A 210 -5.65 7.08 11.74
CA ALA A 210 -5.29 7.96 10.63
C ALA A 210 -5.30 9.45 11.03
N GLY A 211 -6.40 9.92 11.65
CA GLY A 211 -6.50 11.30 12.12
C GLY A 211 -5.46 11.66 13.21
N TRP A 212 -5.09 10.70 14.06
CA TRP A 212 -4.05 10.89 15.07
C TRP A 212 -2.66 11.00 14.45
N VAL A 213 -2.34 10.17 13.45
CA VAL A 213 -1.09 10.23 12.68
C VAL A 213 -0.95 11.56 11.95
N VAL A 214 -2.01 11.99 11.25
CA VAL A 214 -2.02 13.23 10.47
C VAL A 214 -1.90 14.46 11.38
N SER A 215 -2.68 14.53 12.47
CA SER A 215 -2.65 15.67 13.39
C SER A 215 -1.29 15.85 14.09
N ARG A 216 -0.58 14.76 14.37
CA ARG A 216 0.77 14.79 14.94
C ARG A 216 1.90 14.86 13.91
N LYS A 217 1.57 14.91 12.61
CA LYS A 217 2.54 14.97 11.50
C LYS A 217 3.61 13.87 11.56
N LEU A 218 3.23 12.66 11.97
CA LEU A 218 4.17 11.54 12.10
C LEU A 218 4.51 10.99 10.72
N LYS A 219 5.74 11.21 10.23
CA LYS A 219 6.14 10.87 8.86
C LYS A 219 7.04 9.65 8.80
N THR A 220 7.80 9.39 9.84
CA THR A 220 8.73 8.25 9.88
C THR A 220 8.23 7.13 10.78
N GLU A 221 8.63 5.89 10.47
CA GLU A 221 8.33 4.73 11.30
C GLU A 221 8.83 4.90 12.74
N ARG A 222 10.02 5.50 12.92
CA ARG A 222 10.58 5.75 14.25
C ARG A 222 9.76 6.77 15.05
N GLU A 223 9.34 7.88 14.44
CA GLU A 223 8.45 8.86 15.10
C GLU A 223 7.12 8.23 15.47
N PHE A 224 6.54 7.45 14.56
CA PHE A 224 5.27 6.79 14.77
C PHE A 224 5.35 5.78 15.91
N LEU A 225 6.37 4.91 15.94
CA LEU A 225 6.60 3.96 17.04
C LEU A 225 6.88 4.68 18.36
N ALA A 226 7.69 5.74 18.36
CA ALA A 226 7.99 6.51 19.56
C ALA A 226 6.72 7.18 20.13
N ALA A 227 5.88 7.77 19.28
CA ALA A 227 4.61 8.35 19.69
C ALA A 227 3.60 7.28 20.14
N ALA A 228 3.50 6.16 19.43
CA ALA A 228 2.59 5.06 19.74
C ALA A 228 2.94 4.34 21.04
N SER A 229 4.23 4.27 21.40
CA SER A 229 4.69 3.68 22.66
C SER A 229 4.11 4.37 23.90
N LYS A 230 3.73 5.65 23.78
CA LYS A 230 3.13 6.46 24.84
C LYS A 230 1.61 6.29 24.94
N GLU A 231 0.98 5.64 23.95
CA GLU A 231 -0.47 5.46 23.86
C GLU A 231 -0.84 3.99 24.09
N LYS A 232 -1.49 3.70 25.24
CA LYS A 232 -1.75 2.33 25.71
C LYS A 232 -2.54 1.48 24.70
N ASN A 233 -3.48 2.09 23.98
CA ASN A 233 -4.35 1.40 23.00
C ASN A 233 -3.69 1.26 21.61
N LEU A 234 -2.69 2.08 21.30
CA LEU A 234 -1.99 2.05 20.00
C LEU A 234 -0.89 1.00 19.99
N LYS A 235 -0.23 0.80 21.14
CA LYS A 235 0.80 -0.23 21.30
C LYS A 235 0.27 -1.64 21.02
N SER A 236 -0.89 -2.00 21.58
CA SER A 236 -1.52 -3.30 21.31
C SER A 236 -1.94 -3.41 19.85
N PHE A 237 -2.56 -2.36 19.31
CA PHE A 237 -2.97 -2.33 17.90
C PHE A 237 -1.79 -2.59 16.94
N ILE A 238 -0.64 -1.93 17.13
CA ILE A 238 0.54 -2.12 16.27
C ILE A 238 1.08 -3.55 16.37
N LEU A 239 1.12 -4.13 17.57
CA LEU A 239 1.61 -5.50 17.77
C LEU A 239 0.68 -6.56 17.16
N ASP A 240 -0.63 -6.28 17.14
CA ASP A 240 -1.65 -7.20 16.62
C ASP A 240 -1.94 -7.01 15.11
N HIS A 241 -1.49 -5.91 14.49
CA HIS A 241 -1.70 -5.64 13.07
C HIS A 241 -0.72 -6.40 12.17
N ARG A 242 -1.19 -6.85 11.00
CA ARG A 242 -0.35 -7.55 10.01
C ARG A 242 0.58 -6.61 9.24
N ASP A 243 0.12 -5.39 8.99
CA ASP A 243 0.89 -4.41 8.23
C ASP A 243 2.03 -3.89 9.11
N THR A 244 3.22 -3.75 8.54
CA THR A 244 4.33 -3.08 9.24
C THR A 244 3.99 -1.61 9.48
N PRO A 245 4.56 -0.98 10.53
CA PRO A 245 4.35 0.45 10.79
C PRO A 245 4.65 1.34 9.59
N GLY A 246 5.69 1.03 8.82
CA GLY A 246 6.00 1.71 7.57
C GLY A 246 4.90 1.58 6.51
N THR A 247 4.32 0.39 6.33
CA THR A 247 3.20 0.16 5.40
C THR A 247 1.94 0.90 5.84
N MET A 248 1.64 0.92 7.14
CA MET A 248 0.53 1.68 7.70
C MET A 248 0.67 3.18 7.42
N LEU A 249 1.85 3.75 7.70
CA LEU A 249 2.14 5.16 7.40
C LEU A 249 2.02 5.46 5.90
N LYS A 250 2.56 4.61 5.02
CA LYS A 250 2.44 4.76 3.57
C LYS A 250 0.97 4.81 3.13
N ARG A 251 0.11 3.95 3.67
CA ARG A 251 -1.33 3.94 3.34
C ARG A 251 -2.04 5.20 3.85
N ILE A 252 -1.80 5.59 5.10
CA ILE A 252 -2.44 6.77 5.69
C ILE A 252 -2.04 8.03 4.92
N TRP A 253 -0.75 8.26 4.73
CA TRP A 253 -0.28 9.44 4.01
C TRP A 253 -0.62 9.40 2.53
N GLY A 254 -0.61 8.22 1.91
CA GLY A 254 -1.06 8.05 0.53
C GLY A 254 -2.53 8.43 0.34
N MET A 255 -3.40 8.09 1.30
CA MET A 255 -4.80 8.54 1.28
C MET A 255 -4.93 10.05 1.51
N GLU A 256 -4.19 10.59 2.49
CA GLU A 256 -4.22 12.02 2.85
C GLU A 256 -3.65 12.95 1.76
N SER A 257 -2.72 12.44 0.93
CA SER A 257 -2.15 13.20 -0.18
C SER A 257 -2.77 12.85 -1.54
N ALA A 258 -3.57 11.77 -1.65
CA ALA A 258 -4.06 11.24 -2.93
C ALA A 258 -4.67 12.29 -3.86
N GLU A 259 -5.60 13.11 -3.35
CA GLU A 259 -6.27 14.13 -4.17
C GLU A 259 -5.29 15.21 -4.63
N ARG A 260 -4.44 15.69 -3.73
CA ARG A 260 -3.40 16.68 -4.07
C ARG A 260 -2.38 16.12 -5.07
N ASP A 261 -1.96 14.88 -4.88
CA ASP A 261 -1.00 14.20 -5.74
C ASP A 261 -1.61 13.94 -7.13
N LEU A 262 -2.90 13.60 -7.20
CA LEU A 262 -3.62 13.42 -8.45
C LEU A 262 -3.75 14.73 -9.22
N ILE A 263 -4.18 15.80 -8.53
CA ILE A 263 -4.25 17.14 -9.12
C ILE A 263 -2.87 17.58 -9.61
N ARG A 264 -1.83 17.39 -8.79
CA ARG A 264 -0.45 17.75 -9.13
C ARG A 264 0.10 16.94 -10.31
N ALA A 265 -0.20 15.63 -10.40
CA ALA A 265 0.24 14.78 -11.50
C ALA A 265 -0.35 15.19 -12.86
N SER A 266 -1.48 15.93 -12.86
CA SER A 266 -2.07 16.48 -14.08
C SER A 266 -1.42 17.79 -14.55
N LYS A 267 -0.57 18.41 -13.72
CA LYS A 267 0.05 19.70 -14.00
C LYS A 267 1.39 19.52 -14.71
N SER A 268 1.67 20.43 -15.64
CA SER A 268 3.01 20.56 -16.21
C SER A 268 3.98 21.13 -15.18
N ARG A 269 5.28 20.92 -15.39
CA ARG A 269 6.34 21.52 -14.56
C ARG A 269 6.26 23.05 -14.56
N MET A 270 5.83 23.67 -15.66
CA MET A 270 5.63 25.11 -15.75
C MET A 270 4.41 25.58 -14.95
N GLN A 271 3.30 24.85 -14.97
CA GLN A 271 2.13 25.18 -14.15
C GLN A 271 2.44 25.08 -12.65
N ILE A 272 3.20 24.06 -12.24
CA ILE A 272 3.69 23.95 -10.86
C ILE A 272 4.55 25.16 -10.47
N LEU A 273 5.39 25.64 -11.40
CA LEU A 273 6.24 26.81 -11.20
C LEU A 273 5.39 28.08 -11.04
N GLU A 274 4.42 28.30 -11.93
CA GLU A 274 3.47 29.43 -11.89
C GLU A 274 2.68 29.46 -10.58
N GLU A 275 2.05 28.35 -10.20
CA GLU A 275 1.30 28.25 -8.94
C GLU A 275 2.18 28.50 -7.71
N THR A 276 3.45 28.09 -7.76
CA THR A 276 4.35 28.34 -6.63
C THR A 276 4.80 29.80 -6.59
N ALA A 277 4.96 30.45 -7.74
CA ALA A 277 5.24 31.89 -7.80
C ALA A 277 4.05 32.71 -7.26
N ASP A 278 2.82 32.29 -7.55
CA ASP A 278 1.60 32.94 -7.06
C ASP A 278 1.33 32.67 -5.56
N SER A 279 2.03 31.71 -4.96
CA SER A 279 1.90 31.44 -3.52
C SER A 279 2.55 32.54 -2.67
N ASP A 280 1.85 32.94 -1.60
CA ASP A 280 2.35 33.90 -0.60
C ASP A 280 3.37 33.30 0.38
N VAL A 281 3.72 32.02 0.23
CA VAL A 281 4.60 31.30 1.16
C VAL A 281 6.06 31.53 0.79
N CYS A 282 6.61 32.66 1.23
CA CYS A 282 8.05 32.93 1.15
C CYS A 282 8.78 32.46 2.42
N ALA A 283 9.78 31.59 2.25
CA ALA A 283 10.59 31.09 3.37
C ALA A 283 11.84 31.94 3.66
N CYS A 284 12.17 32.91 2.80
CA CYS A 284 13.45 33.62 2.85
C CYS A 284 13.33 35.16 2.82
N ASN A 285 12.11 35.71 2.91
CA ASN A 285 11.85 37.15 2.79
C ASN A 285 12.51 37.80 1.56
N GLY A 286 12.52 37.12 0.41
CA GLY A 286 13.07 37.64 -0.84
C GLY A 286 14.58 37.46 -1.04
N VAL A 287 15.33 37.02 -0.02
CA VAL A 287 16.80 36.95 -0.08
C VAL A 287 17.32 35.99 -1.16
N THR A 288 16.58 34.92 -1.46
CA THR A 288 16.96 33.93 -2.48
C THR A 288 17.22 34.55 -3.85
N SER A 289 16.36 35.44 -4.34
CA SER A 289 16.50 36.00 -5.68
C SER A 289 17.80 36.82 -5.80
N SER A 290 18.06 37.68 -4.81
CA SER A 290 19.30 38.47 -4.73
C SER A 290 20.55 37.60 -4.57
N ALA A 291 20.47 36.51 -3.81
CA ALA A 291 21.58 35.57 -3.65
C ALA A 291 21.91 34.85 -4.97
N ILE A 292 20.89 34.42 -5.71
CA ILE A 292 21.08 33.80 -7.04
C ILE A 292 21.72 34.79 -8.00
N GLU A 293 21.19 36.02 -8.08
CA GLU A 293 21.76 37.08 -8.92
C GLU A 293 23.23 37.34 -8.56
N THR A 294 23.54 37.46 -7.26
CA THR A 294 24.91 37.67 -6.78
C THR A 294 25.84 36.53 -7.20
N ILE A 295 25.40 35.27 -7.08
CA ILE A 295 26.18 34.10 -7.50
C ILE A 295 26.41 34.13 -9.02
N LEU A 296 25.37 34.40 -9.81
CA LEU A 296 25.46 34.42 -11.27
C LEU A 296 26.34 35.58 -11.76
N THR A 297 26.15 36.79 -11.26
CA THR A 297 26.99 37.96 -11.55
C THR A 297 28.43 37.73 -11.17
N ARG A 298 28.71 37.15 -9.99
CA ARG A 298 30.08 36.79 -9.58
C ARG A 298 30.75 35.84 -10.56
N ASN A 299 29.99 34.96 -11.21
CA ASN A 299 30.49 33.99 -12.17
C ASN A 299 30.37 34.46 -13.63
N GLU A 300 30.04 35.73 -13.86
CA GLU A 300 29.88 36.32 -15.19
C GLU A 300 28.81 35.61 -16.03
N VAL A 301 27.81 35.02 -15.37
CA VAL A 301 26.66 34.37 -16.01
C VAL A 301 25.50 35.36 -16.04
N PRO A 302 25.00 35.77 -17.23
CA PRO A 302 23.80 36.58 -17.30
C PRO A 302 22.61 35.85 -16.69
N VAL A 303 21.86 36.52 -15.82
CA VAL A 303 20.68 35.95 -15.12
C VAL A 303 19.68 35.39 -16.12
N HIS A 304 19.42 36.13 -17.21
CA HIS A 304 18.57 35.70 -18.30
C HIS A 304 19.01 34.35 -18.90
N SER A 305 20.32 34.12 -19.09
CA SER A 305 20.83 32.88 -19.65
C SER A 305 20.57 31.68 -18.73
N PHE A 306 20.74 31.87 -17.42
CA PHE A 306 20.41 30.86 -16.41
C PHE A 306 18.90 30.56 -16.40
N VAL A 307 18.06 31.60 -16.35
CA VAL A 307 16.61 31.48 -16.36
C VAL A 307 16.11 30.74 -17.60
N ARG A 308 16.59 31.14 -18.78
CA ARG A 308 16.26 30.47 -20.05
C ARG A 308 16.67 29.00 -20.05
N ALA A 309 17.84 28.67 -19.51
CA ALA A 309 18.29 27.28 -19.42
C ALA A 309 17.36 26.44 -18.53
N ILE A 310 17.01 26.93 -17.34
CA ILE A 310 16.05 26.27 -16.44
C ILE A 310 14.69 26.08 -17.12
N ARG A 311 14.13 27.13 -17.73
CA ARG A 311 12.84 27.05 -18.43
C ARG A 311 12.85 26.01 -19.54
N ARG A 312 13.88 26.02 -20.40
CA ARG A 312 14.01 25.02 -21.47
C ARG A 312 14.08 23.60 -20.92
N THR A 313 14.82 23.39 -19.84
CA THR A 313 14.89 22.08 -19.16
C THR A 313 13.53 21.66 -18.60
N LEU A 314 12.76 22.57 -17.98
CA LEU A 314 11.43 22.27 -17.45
C LEU A 314 10.39 22.04 -18.55
N ILE A 315 10.48 22.72 -19.69
CA ILE A 315 9.52 22.58 -20.80
C ILE A 315 9.81 21.30 -21.59
N ASN A 316 11.05 21.11 -22.03
CA ASN A 316 11.42 20.06 -22.97
C ASN A 316 11.68 18.71 -22.29
N GLY A 317 11.82 18.69 -20.97
CA GLY A 317 12.14 17.49 -20.22
C GLY A 317 13.54 16.97 -20.53
N ARG A 318 13.73 15.70 -20.24
CA ARG A 318 14.98 14.97 -20.50
C ARG A 318 15.15 14.76 -21.99
N SER A 319 16.22 15.33 -22.54
CA SER A 319 16.64 15.11 -23.92
C SER A 319 18.03 15.69 -24.17
N ARG A 320 18.63 15.34 -25.31
CA ARG A 320 19.97 15.85 -25.69
C ARG A 320 19.98 17.39 -25.68
N ASN A 321 20.97 17.98 -25.02
CA ASN A 321 21.14 19.43 -24.86
C ASN A 321 20.00 20.16 -24.11
N HIS A 322 19.12 19.43 -23.41
CA HIS A 322 18.05 20.00 -22.58
C HIS A 322 18.16 19.64 -21.10
N ASN A 323 18.91 18.61 -20.75
CA ASN A 323 19.39 18.43 -19.38
C ASN A 323 20.32 19.61 -19.01
N LEU A 324 20.34 20.02 -17.74
CA LEU A 324 21.15 21.14 -17.28
C LEU A 324 22.32 20.68 -16.41
N MET A 325 23.50 21.19 -16.69
CA MET A 325 24.70 20.94 -15.91
C MET A 325 25.31 22.25 -15.39
N LEU A 326 25.47 22.36 -14.07
CA LEU A 326 26.23 23.43 -13.44
C LEU A 326 27.65 22.93 -13.15
N ALA A 327 28.63 23.51 -13.81
CA ALA A 327 30.03 23.08 -13.73
C ALA A 327 30.89 24.13 -13.02
N GLY A 328 31.91 23.69 -12.29
CA GLY A 328 32.92 24.58 -11.73
C GLY A 328 33.50 24.09 -10.40
N PRO A 329 34.55 24.75 -9.87
CA PRO A 329 35.19 24.35 -8.64
C PRO A 329 34.25 24.36 -7.43
N SER A 330 34.72 23.78 -6.32
CA SER A 330 33.97 23.81 -5.07
C SER A 330 33.66 25.24 -4.64
N ALA A 331 32.55 25.41 -3.93
CA ALA A 331 32.10 26.69 -3.36
C ALA A 331 31.76 27.82 -4.36
N CYS A 332 31.45 27.53 -5.61
CA CYS A 332 30.94 28.54 -6.57
C CYS A 332 29.41 28.76 -6.50
N GLY A 333 28.72 28.16 -5.52
CA GLY A 333 27.27 28.29 -5.36
C GLY A 333 26.41 27.28 -6.15
N LYS A 334 27.01 26.29 -6.83
CA LYS A 334 26.30 25.32 -7.69
C LYS A 334 25.15 24.61 -6.98
N SER A 335 25.43 23.96 -5.85
CA SER A 335 24.44 23.22 -5.06
C SER A 335 23.35 24.14 -4.51
N TYR A 336 23.67 25.40 -4.20
CA TYR A 336 22.68 26.38 -3.77
C TYR A 336 21.68 26.71 -4.88
N LEU A 337 22.16 26.97 -6.10
CA LEU A 337 21.30 27.30 -7.26
C LEU A 337 20.25 26.21 -7.54
N ILE A 338 20.59 24.93 -7.36
CA ILE A 338 19.68 23.81 -7.61
C ILE A 338 18.84 23.40 -6.39
N LYS A 339 19.24 23.76 -5.16
CA LYS A 339 18.54 23.37 -3.92
C LYS A 339 17.08 23.84 -3.90
N HIS A 340 16.79 24.96 -4.56
CA HIS A 340 15.44 25.52 -4.69
C HIS A 340 14.50 24.61 -5.50
N ILE A 341 15.04 23.90 -6.49
CA ILE A 341 14.30 23.01 -7.38
C ILE A 341 13.75 21.82 -6.59
N SER A 342 14.53 21.31 -5.62
CA SER A 342 14.11 20.23 -4.72
C SER A 342 13.00 20.62 -3.75
N VAL A 343 12.73 21.91 -3.57
CA VAL A 343 11.58 22.40 -2.79
C VAL A 343 10.34 22.56 -3.67
N LEU A 344 10.53 22.90 -4.95
CA LEU A 344 9.45 23.12 -5.92
C LEU A 344 8.86 21.83 -6.45
N PHE A 345 9.71 20.87 -6.74
CA PHE A 345 9.37 19.64 -7.44
C PHE A 345 9.64 18.42 -6.59
N LYS A 346 8.98 17.32 -6.95
CA LYS A 346 9.30 15.98 -6.46
C LYS A 346 10.63 15.52 -7.07
N ALA A 347 11.70 16.10 -6.53
CA ALA A 347 13.07 15.88 -6.97
C ALA A 347 13.62 14.58 -6.40
N VAL A 348 14.30 13.81 -7.26
CA VAL A 348 14.89 12.53 -6.89
C VAL A 348 16.36 12.50 -7.33
N GLY A 349 17.21 11.98 -6.45
CA GLY A 349 18.60 11.63 -6.78
C GLY A 349 18.73 10.19 -7.23
N LEU A 350 19.88 9.82 -7.78
CA LEU A 350 20.20 8.41 -8.06
C LEU A 350 20.55 7.68 -6.76
N SER A 351 20.05 6.45 -6.60
CA SER A 351 20.45 5.62 -5.46
C SER A 351 21.87 5.07 -5.64
N SER A 352 22.60 4.86 -4.54
CA SER A 352 23.88 4.17 -4.57
C SER A 352 23.69 2.66 -4.85
N GLY A 353 24.53 2.08 -5.70
CA GLY A 353 24.55 0.64 -5.97
C GLY A 353 24.37 0.29 -7.45
N SER A 354 24.25 -1.00 -7.77
CA SER A 354 24.21 -1.49 -9.16
C SER A 354 22.94 -1.15 -9.94
N TYR A 355 21.88 -0.69 -9.26
CA TYR A 355 20.56 -0.37 -9.85
C TYR A 355 20.08 1.02 -9.38
N PRO A 356 20.75 2.11 -9.78
CA PRO A 356 20.50 3.46 -9.30
C PRO A 356 19.12 4.02 -9.71
N LEU A 357 18.55 3.47 -10.79
CA LEU A 357 17.24 3.83 -11.32
C LEU A 357 16.11 2.98 -10.74
N ALA A 358 16.39 2.00 -9.85
CA ALA A 358 15.35 1.21 -9.20
C ALA A 358 14.35 2.06 -8.41
N ILE A 359 14.76 3.27 -8.00
CA ILE A 359 13.87 4.27 -7.38
C ILE A 359 12.65 4.63 -8.24
N LEU A 360 12.72 4.43 -9.56
CA LEU A 360 11.61 4.67 -10.49
C LEU A 360 10.46 3.68 -10.33
N ASP A 361 10.70 2.50 -9.74
CA ASP A 361 9.66 1.52 -9.39
C ASP A 361 8.78 2.04 -8.22
N GLU A 362 9.38 2.80 -7.30
CA GLU A 362 8.70 3.29 -6.10
C GLU A 362 8.20 4.73 -6.23
N CYS A 363 8.79 5.51 -7.13
CA CYS A 363 8.59 6.94 -7.21
C CYS A 363 8.56 7.41 -8.66
N LYS A 364 7.52 8.17 -9.02
CA LYS A 364 7.52 9.00 -10.23
C LYS A 364 8.14 10.35 -9.90
N PRO A 365 9.36 10.66 -10.37
CA PRO A 365 9.99 11.96 -10.17
C PRO A 365 9.42 12.99 -11.14
N GLU A 366 9.34 14.24 -10.69
CA GLU A 366 9.09 15.38 -11.59
C GLU A 366 10.40 15.90 -12.19
N ILE A 367 11.50 15.70 -11.47
CA ILE A 367 12.85 16.11 -11.86
C ILE A 367 13.90 15.25 -11.18
N PHE A 368 15.02 15.04 -11.87
CA PHE A 368 16.22 14.46 -11.28
C PHE A 368 17.19 15.56 -10.87
N VAL A 369 17.62 15.53 -9.61
CA VAL A 369 18.62 16.46 -9.07
C VAL A 369 19.84 15.66 -8.63
N LEU A 370 20.93 15.77 -9.39
CA LEU A 370 22.17 15.04 -9.18
C LEU A 370 23.25 15.99 -8.67
N ASP A 371 23.26 16.24 -7.36
CA ASP A 371 24.26 17.11 -6.74
C ASP A 371 25.59 16.35 -6.58
N ASP A 372 26.68 16.99 -7.00
CA ASP A 372 28.03 16.43 -7.10
C ASP A 372 28.07 15.12 -7.91
N PHE A 373 27.46 15.14 -9.09
CA PHE A 373 27.39 14.01 -9.99
C PHE A 373 28.79 13.60 -10.47
N ARG A 374 29.09 12.31 -10.38
CA ARG A 374 30.40 11.75 -10.73
C ARG A 374 30.23 10.50 -11.57
N VAL A 375 31.07 10.39 -12.60
CA VAL A 375 31.18 9.18 -13.42
C VAL A 375 32.49 8.50 -13.04
N TYR A 376 32.41 7.40 -12.28
CA TYR A 376 33.56 6.67 -11.78
C TYR A 376 33.59 5.26 -12.36
N GLN A 377 34.75 4.79 -12.84
CA GLN A 377 34.94 3.42 -13.37
C GLN A 377 33.82 2.95 -14.33
N GLN A 378 33.46 3.79 -15.31
CA GLN A 378 32.37 3.51 -16.28
C GLN A 378 30.96 3.43 -15.66
N GLN A 379 30.79 3.87 -14.42
CA GLN A 379 29.51 3.91 -13.73
C GLN A 379 29.16 5.34 -13.34
N ALA A 380 28.12 5.87 -13.97
CA ALA A 380 27.38 7.04 -13.49
C ALA A 380 26.39 6.63 -12.38
N GLY A 381 26.84 5.77 -11.46
CA GLY A 381 25.97 4.88 -10.69
C GLY A 381 25.49 3.64 -11.46
N PHE A 382 25.59 3.61 -12.79
CA PHE A 382 25.26 2.48 -13.67
C PHE A 382 25.98 2.60 -15.03
N ALA A 383 25.92 1.55 -15.85
CA ALA A 383 26.65 1.45 -17.11
C ALA A 383 26.44 2.67 -18.03
N ILE A 384 27.51 3.12 -18.71
CA ILE A 384 27.47 4.30 -19.58
C ILE A 384 26.44 4.19 -20.70
N SER A 385 26.26 3.00 -21.29
CA SER A 385 25.24 2.75 -22.32
C SER A 385 23.85 3.13 -21.85
N ASP A 386 23.51 2.72 -20.63
CA ASP A 386 22.21 2.95 -20.03
C ASP A 386 22.06 4.42 -19.61
N CYS A 387 23.14 5.02 -19.11
CA CYS A 387 23.19 6.44 -18.76
C CYS A 387 22.96 7.33 -19.98
N LEU A 388 23.60 7.02 -21.12
CA LEU A 388 23.40 7.75 -22.37
C LEU A 388 21.96 7.63 -22.88
N CYS A 389 21.38 6.42 -22.85
CA CYS A 389 19.99 6.17 -23.23
C CYS A 389 19.01 6.91 -22.31
N PHE A 390 19.26 6.88 -20.99
CA PHE A 390 18.49 7.62 -20.01
C PHE A 390 18.53 9.12 -20.32
N LEU A 391 19.72 9.72 -20.39
CA LEU A 391 19.89 11.16 -20.64
C LEU A 391 19.39 11.63 -22.01
N GLU A 392 19.30 10.74 -23.01
CA GLU A 392 18.78 11.05 -24.34
C GLU A 392 17.28 11.32 -24.34
N GLY A 393 16.54 10.89 -23.32
CA GLY A 393 15.09 11.14 -23.25
C GLY A 393 14.23 10.10 -23.95
N LYS A 394 14.80 8.99 -24.41
CA LYS A 394 14.03 7.93 -25.09
C LYS A 394 12.99 7.32 -24.15
N THR A 395 11.76 7.23 -24.63
CA THR A 395 10.63 6.61 -23.91
C THR A 395 9.92 5.60 -24.82
N PRO A 396 9.56 4.40 -24.33
CA PRO A 396 9.86 3.89 -23.01
C PRO A 396 11.36 3.55 -22.83
N PHE A 397 11.88 3.83 -21.65
CA PHE A 397 13.22 3.42 -21.22
C PHE A 397 13.09 2.19 -20.31
N VAL A 398 13.84 1.13 -20.59
CA VAL A 398 13.85 -0.07 -19.74
C VAL A 398 14.75 0.19 -18.54
N VAL A 399 14.16 0.13 -17.35
CA VAL A 399 14.86 0.22 -16.07
C VAL A 399 15.15 -1.20 -15.58
N PRO A 400 16.42 -1.64 -15.62
CA PRO A 400 16.78 -2.94 -15.10
C PRO A 400 16.56 -2.99 -13.58
N LEU A 401 15.99 -4.09 -13.07
CA LEU A 401 15.80 -4.32 -11.64
C LEU A 401 16.56 -5.55 -11.13
N PRO A 402 16.86 -5.63 -9.82
CA PRO A 402 17.48 -6.81 -9.23
C PRO A 402 16.62 -8.07 -9.41
N LYS A 403 17.13 -9.04 -10.17
CA LYS A 403 16.44 -10.32 -10.45
C LYS A 403 16.27 -11.22 -9.21
N THR A 404 16.93 -10.91 -8.10
CA THR A 404 16.88 -11.65 -6.83
C THR A 404 15.50 -11.67 -6.18
N SER A 405 14.59 -10.78 -6.59
CA SER A 405 13.23 -10.66 -6.03
C SER A 405 12.13 -11.11 -6.99
N ASN A 406 12.47 -11.83 -8.07
CA ASN A 406 11.53 -12.23 -9.12
C ASN A 406 10.79 -11.04 -9.77
N ARG A 407 11.37 -9.83 -9.66
CA ARG A 407 10.84 -8.62 -10.29
C ARG A 407 11.26 -8.57 -11.75
N ALA A 408 10.31 -8.24 -12.61
CA ALA A 408 10.58 -7.92 -14.01
C ALA A 408 11.17 -6.50 -14.12
N ASP A 409 11.91 -6.25 -15.20
CA ASP A 409 12.36 -4.90 -15.53
C ASP A 409 11.14 -3.99 -15.73
N VAL A 410 11.29 -2.70 -15.39
CA VAL A 410 10.21 -1.72 -15.42
C VAL A 410 10.38 -0.79 -16.61
N LEU A 411 9.26 -0.41 -17.24
CA LEU A 411 9.28 0.58 -18.31
C LEU A 411 9.01 1.98 -17.75
N TYR A 412 9.93 2.90 -18.00
CA TYR A 412 9.80 4.29 -17.63
C TYR A 412 9.36 5.13 -18.85
N TYR A 413 8.19 5.75 -18.73
CA TYR A 413 7.54 6.51 -19.81
C TYR A 413 7.63 8.02 -19.64
N ASP A 414 7.99 8.49 -18.45
CA ASP A 414 8.01 9.93 -18.15
C ASP A 414 9.31 10.58 -18.69
N ASP A 415 9.30 11.90 -18.74
CA ASP A 415 10.35 12.74 -19.36
C ASP A 415 11.09 13.61 -18.32
N ALA A 416 11.09 13.24 -17.04
CA ALA A 416 11.60 14.08 -15.96
C ALA A 416 13.04 14.57 -16.26
N PRO A 417 13.31 15.89 -16.27
CA PRO A 417 14.59 16.41 -16.73
C PRO A 417 15.69 16.09 -15.73
N VAL A 418 16.94 16.14 -16.19
CA VAL A 418 18.10 16.00 -15.30
C VAL A 418 18.76 17.36 -15.09
N ILE A 419 18.91 17.75 -13.83
CA ILE A 419 19.71 18.90 -13.41
C ILE A 419 20.81 18.39 -12.47
N ALA A 420 22.05 18.71 -12.80
CA ALA A 420 23.20 18.16 -12.09
C ALA A 420 24.27 19.23 -11.81
N THR A 421 25.10 18.97 -10.80
CA THR A 421 26.29 19.77 -10.52
C THR A 421 27.55 18.90 -10.65
N VAL A 422 28.62 19.46 -11.22
CA VAL A 422 29.88 18.76 -11.46
C VAL A 422 31.08 19.69 -11.21
N PRO A 423 32.27 19.17 -10.91
CA PRO A 423 33.49 19.98 -10.83
C PRO A 423 33.91 20.59 -12.18
N GLY A 424 33.54 19.95 -13.29
CA GLY A 424 33.89 20.37 -14.65
C GLY A 424 33.29 19.43 -15.70
N PRO A 425 33.52 19.69 -17.00
CA PRO A 425 33.12 18.80 -18.08
C PRO A 425 33.66 17.38 -17.90
N PHE A 426 32.94 16.38 -18.39
CA PHE A 426 33.37 15.00 -18.30
C PHE A 426 34.63 14.78 -19.14
N ASN A 427 35.68 14.31 -18.47
CA ASN A 427 36.93 13.85 -19.07
C ASN A 427 37.42 12.60 -18.32
N CYS A 428 36.59 11.57 -18.36
CA CYS A 428 36.83 10.31 -17.68
C CYS A 428 37.86 9.50 -18.46
N ARG A 429 39.02 9.22 -17.84
CA ARG A 429 40.13 8.45 -18.45
C ARG A 429 39.76 7.04 -18.88
N HIS A 430 38.72 6.46 -18.28
CA HIS A 430 38.25 5.10 -18.56
C HIS A 430 37.18 5.04 -19.68
N LEU A 431 36.81 6.20 -20.21
CA LEU A 431 35.91 6.33 -21.36
C LEU A 431 36.72 6.79 -22.56
N SER A 432 36.29 6.37 -23.74
CA SER A 432 36.80 6.92 -24.99
C SER A 432 36.52 8.42 -25.09
N GLN A 433 37.27 9.11 -25.95
CA GLN A 433 37.01 10.53 -26.22
C GLN A 433 35.58 10.75 -26.76
N GLU A 434 35.10 9.80 -27.57
CA GLU A 434 33.76 9.84 -28.13
C GLU A 434 32.68 9.68 -27.04
N GLU A 435 32.84 8.76 -26.09
CA GLU A 435 31.91 8.62 -24.98
C GLU A 435 31.87 9.85 -24.07
N ASN A 436 33.03 10.45 -23.80
CA ASN A 436 33.08 11.73 -23.08
C ASN A 436 32.34 12.83 -23.85
N ARG A 437 32.55 12.91 -25.18
CA ARG A 437 31.84 13.87 -26.04
C ARG A 437 30.33 13.62 -26.00
N MET A 438 29.89 12.38 -26.18
CA MET A 438 28.47 12.01 -26.16
C MET A 438 27.80 12.38 -24.83
N LEU A 439 28.46 12.13 -23.69
CA LEU A 439 27.97 12.52 -22.37
C LEU A 439 27.86 14.04 -22.24
N ASN A 440 28.91 14.77 -22.62
CA ASN A 440 28.91 16.23 -22.53
C ASN A 440 27.81 16.87 -23.38
N GLU A 441 27.54 16.32 -24.57
CA GLU A 441 26.47 16.80 -25.47
C GLU A 441 25.04 16.52 -24.97
N ARG A 442 24.87 15.71 -23.91
CA ARG A 442 23.54 15.51 -23.30
C ARG A 442 23.08 16.69 -22.45
N PHE A 443 23.99 17.60 -22.09
CA PHE A 443 23.71 18.71 -21.18
C PHE A 443 23.93 20.07 -21.85
N ALA A 444 23.08 21.03 -21.49
CA ALA A 444 23.38 22.44 -21.57
C ALA A 444 24.24 22.81 -20.36
N TRP A 445 25.31 23.59 -20.58
CA TRP A 445 26.32 23.88 -19.57
C TRP A 445 26.23 25.31 -19.07
N ILE A 446 26.28 25.49 -17.75
CA ILE A 446 26.53 26.77 -17.09
C ILE A 446 27.78 26.62 -16.23
N THR A 447 28.80 27.41 -16.54
CA THR A 447 30.09 27.34 -15.87
C THR A 447 30.19 28.43 -14.81
N LEU A 448 30.61 28.03 -13.61
CA LEU A 448 30.73 28.87 -12.42
C LEU A 448 32.18 28.79 -11.93
N ASN A 449 33.03 29.73 -12.36
CA ASN A 449 34.48 29.67 -12.15
C ASN A 449 34.98 30.36 -10.88
N ASN A 450 34.14 31.11 -10.17
CA ASN A 450 34.57 32.06 -9.14
C ASN A 450 34.08 31.63 -7.74
N PRO A 451 34.89 30.88 -6.97
CA PRO A 451 34.53 30.44 -5.62
C PRO A 451 34.18 31.60 -4.69
N ILE A 452 33.21 31.37 -3.81
CA ILE A 452 32.82 32.32 -2.76
C ILE A 452 33.81 32.15 -1.59
N PRO A 453 34.48 33.24 -1.15
CA PRO A 453 35.35 33.23 0.02
C PRO A 453 34.63 32.71 1.27
N ILE A 454 35.32 31.97 2.13
CA ILE A 454 34.70 31.29 3.30
C ILE A 454 33.98 32.29 4.21
N ASP A 455 34.58 33.46 4.44
CA ASP A 455 34.05 34.57 5.24
C ASP A 455 32.76 35.19 4.69
N ARG A 456 32.47 34.98 3.40
CA ARG A 456 31.26 35.49 2.72
C ARG A 456 30.20 34.41 2.50
N ARG A 457 30.43 33.17 2.94
CA ARG A 457 29.45 32.10 2.79
C ARG A 457 28.40 32.23 3.88
N VAL A 458 27.14 32.31 3.45
CA VAL A 458 25.98 32.36 4.33
C VAL A 458 25.12 31.14 4.04
N ASP A 459 24.66 30.46 5.08
CA ASP A 459 23.65 29.41 4.91
C ASP A 459 22.28 30.07 4.74
N LEU A 460 21.71 29.93 3.55
CA LEU A 460 20.43 30.51 3.19
C LEU A 460 19.41 29.38 2.99
N PRO A 461 18.19 29.52 3.52
CA PRO A 461 17.15 28.51 3.31
C PRO A 461 16.75 28.47 1.83
N PRO A 462 16.43 27.29 1.28
CA PRO A 462 15.88 27.22 -0.06
C PRO A 462 14.45 27.77 -0.06
N CYS A 463 14.15 28.67 -0.99
CA CYS A 463 12.81 29.19 -1.21
C CYS A 463 12.31 28.87 -2.62
N GLY A 464 11.19 28.14 -2.71
CA GLY A 464 10.52 27.83 -3.98
C GLY A 464 9.86 29.05 -4.62
N SER A 465 9.08 29.84 -3.85
CA SER A 465 8.37 31.02 -4.36
C SER A 465 9.31 32.07 -4.98
N CYS A 466 10.40 32.44 -4.29
CA CYS A 466 11.37 33.41 -4.82
C CYS A 466 12.11 32.88 -6.06
N PHE A 467 12.46 31.59 -6.07
CA PHE A 467 13.06 30.98 -7.25
C PHE A 467 12.10 30.98 -8.42
N ALA A 468 10.84 30.57 -8.22
CA ALA A 468 9.82 30.54 -9.26
C ALA A 468 9.58 31.93 -9.86
N LYS A 469 9.45 32.97 -9.02
CA LYS A 469 9.33 34.36 -9.47
C LYS A 469 10.52 34.80 -10.34
N LEU A 470 11.75 34.46 -9.94
CA LEU A 470 12.96 34.77 -10.73
C LEU A 470 12.97 34.04 -12.08
N ILE A 471 12.58 32.77 -12.11
CA ILE A 471 12.52 32.01 -13.36
C ILE A 471 11.43 32.56 -14.30
N LEU A 472 10.33 33.09 -13.76
CA LEU A 472 9.22 33.65 -14.53
C LEU A 472 9.40 35.13 -14.89
N SER A 473 10.32 35.86 -14.25
CA SER A 473 10.46 37.31 -14.44
C SER A 473 11.02 37.74 -15.81
N TYR A 474 11.57 36.80 -16.58
CA TYR A 474 12.12 37.04 -17.92
C TYR A 474 11.24 36.33 -18.95
N ASN A 475 10.49 37.12 -19.72
CA ASN A 475 9.82 36.63 -20.91
C ASN A 475 10.82 36.58 -22.08
N ASP A 476 10.79 35.47 -22.83
CA ASP A 476 11.67 35.24 -23.98
C ASP A 476 11.45 36.24 -25.12
#